data_AF-A0A0G0L877-F1
#
_entry.id   AF-A0A0G0L877-F1
#
_cell.length_a   1.000
_cell.length_b   1.000
_cell.length_c   1.000
_cell.angle_alpha   90.00
_cell.angle_beta   90.00
_cell.angle_gamma   90.00
#
_symmetry.space_group_name_H-M   'P 1'
#
loop_
_entity.id
_entity.type
_entity.pdbx_description
1 polymer ?
#
loop_
_entity_poly.entity_id
_entity_poly.type
_entity_poly.pdbx_seq_one_letter_code
_entity_poly.pdbx_strand_id
1 'polypeptide(L)'
;MPSIFVSNKENNIAKNEKDTGPWWKQGAMLFSEISTWIVVPVVVTLIIGKKLDASYGTKPWIFIGFTMLGFLISAYGIVRSVKNYTKELEETEKNKKNNL
;
A
#
# COMPACT_ATOMS: atom_id res chain seq x y z
N MET A 1 37.51 -47.27 -2.88
CA MET A 1 37.66 -45.85 -2.46
C MET A 1 36.35 -45.11 -2.72
N PRO A 2 36.01 -44.12 -1.90
CA PRO A 2 34.68 -43.90 -1.33
C PRO A 2 33.69 -43.14 -2.24
N SER A 3 32.41 -43.37 -1.96
CA SER A 3 31.28 -42.54 -2.38
C SER A 3 31.42 -41.12 -1.85
N ILE A 4 31.40 -40.13 -2.75
CA ILE A 4 31.13 -38.73 -2.37
C ILE A 4 29.76 -38.38 -2.94
N PHE A 5 28.76 -38.49 -2.09
CA PHE A 5 27.55 -37.69 -2.16
C PHE A 5 27.97 -36.21 -2.09
N VAL A 6 28.00 -35.51 -3.23
CA VAL A 6 27.81 -34.05 -3.23
C VAL A 6 26.36 -33.79 -3.61
N SER A 7 25.48 -34.01 -2.66
CA SER A 7 24.20 -33.33 -2.60
C SER A 7 24.49 -31.85 -2.31
N ASN A 8 24.83 -31.06 -3.33
CA ASN A 8 24.92 -29.61 -3.19
C ASN A 8 23.51 -29.02 -3.12
N LYS A 9 22.99 -29.13 -1.89
CA LYS A 9 21.91 -28.35 -1.32
C LYS A 9 22.30 -26.87 -1.39
N GLU A 10 21.86 -26.16 -2.42
CA GLU A 10 21.62 -24.71 -2.32
C GLU A 10 20.56 -24.24 -3.32
N ASN A 11 19.36 -24.73 -3.04
CA ASN A 11 18.08 -24.27 -3.55
C ASN A 11 17.72 -22.89 -2.98
N ASN A 12 18.59 -21.88 -3.14
CA ASN A 12 18.31 -20.50 -2.74
C ASN A 12 18.42 -19.52 -3.91
N ILE A 13 18.18 -19.99 -5.14
CA ILE A 13 17.57 -19.11 -6.13
C ILE A 13 16.12 -18.96 -5.67
N ALA A 14 15.91 -18.05 -4.72
CA ALA A 14 14.59 -17.53 -4.42
C ALA A 14 14.02 -17.11 -5.77
N LYS A 15 13.11 -17.95 -6.28
CA LYS A 15 12.21 -17.63 -7.37
C LYS A 15 11.67 -16.25 -7.03
N ASN A 16 12.23 -15.22 -7.64
CA ASN A 16 11.44 -14.08 -8.01
C ASN A 16 10.37 -14.68 -8.91
N GLU A 17 9.23 -15.02 -8.32
CA GLU A 17 7.98 -15.11 -9.04
C GLU A 17 7.83 -13.76 -9.73
N LYS A 18 8.39 -13.68 -10.93
CA LYS A 18 7.88 -12.80 -11.96
C LYS A 18 6.44 -13.28 -12.13
N ASP A 19 5.59 -12.61 -11.38
CA ASP A 19 4.16 -12.46 -11.54
C ASP A 19 3.75 -12.95 -12.93
N THR A 20 3.36 -14.23 -13.03
CA THR A 20 2.71 -14.78 -14.24
C THR A 20 1.25 -14.34 -14.30
N GLY A 21 0.90 -13.32 -13.49
CA GLY A 21 -0.35 -12.60 -13.57
C GLY A 21 -0.41 -11.74 -14.84
N PRO A 22 -1.62 -11.44 -15.32
CA PRO A 22 -1.81 -10.54 -16.45
C PRO A 22 -1.08 -9.20 -16.23
N TRP A 23 -0.54 -8.59 -17.30
CA TRP A 23 0.20 -7.32 -17.28
C TRP A 23 -0.57 -6.14 -16.61
N TRP A 24 -1.90 -6.22 -16.55
CA TRP A 24 -2.76 -5.23 -15.90
C TRP A 24 -2.82 -5.38 -14.37
N LYS A 25 -2.45 -6.54 -13.82
CA LYS A 25 -2.61 -6.89 -12.40
C LYS A 25 -1.87 -5.92 -11.49
N GLN A 26 -0.63 -5.58 -11.84
CA GLN A 26 0.20 -4.64 -11.06
C GLN A 26 -0.44 -3.24 -11.03
N GLY A 27 -0.90 -2.74 -12.18
CA GLY A 27 -1.61 -1.47 -12.27
C GLY A 27 -2.92 -1.48 -11.47
N ALA A 28 -3.69 -2.56 -11.56
CA ALA A 28 -4.93 -2.71 -10.80
C ALA A 28 -4.70 -2.80 -9.29
N MET A 29 -3.63 -3.46 -8.84
CA MET A 29 -3.29 -3.57 -7.42
C MET A 29 -2.94 -2.19 -6.84
N LEU A 30 -2.06 -1.43 -7.50
CA LEU A 30 -1.73 -0.06 -7.11
C LEU A 30 -2.95 0.86 -7.11
N PHE A 31 -3.78 0.78 -8.15
CA PHE A 31 -5.01 1.56 -8.24
C PHE A 31 -5.98 1.23 -7.11
N SER A 32 -6.14 -0.06 -6.79
CA SER A 32 -7.03 -0.51 -5.71
C SER A 32 -6.57 -0.01 -4.34
N GLU A 33 -5.26 -0.01 -4.09
CA GLU A 33 -4.70 0.42 -2.81
C GLU A 33 -4.85 1.94 -2.61
N ILE A 34 -4.58 2.73 -3.66
CA ILE A 34 -4.79 4.18 -3.64
C ILE A 34 -6.27 4.51 -3.50
N SER A 35 -7.14 3.85 -4.29
CA SER A 35 -8.58 4.07 -4.24
C SER A 35 -9.16 3.73 -2.87
N THR A 36 -8.69 2.66 -2.25
CA THR A 36 -9.10 2.26 -0.89
C THR A 36 -8.75 3.35 0.11
N TRP A 37 -7.53 3.90 0.05
CA TRP A 37 -7.09 4.98 0.94
C TRP A 37 -7.88 6.28 0.79
N ILE A 38 -8.53 6.52 -0.35
CA ILE A 38 -9.38 7.70 -0.57
C ILE A 38 -10.81 7.41 -0.13
N VAL A 39 -11.38 6.29 -0.57
CA VAL A 39 -12.79 5.95 -0.32
C VAL A 39 -13.05 5.74 1.17
N VAL A 40 -12.14 5.07 1.89
CA VAL A 40 -12.30 4.80 3.33
C VAL A 40 -12.49 6.08 4.15
N PRO A 41 -11.57 7.06 4.15
CA PRO A 41 -11.75 8.30 4.92
C PRO A 41 -12.96 9.12 4.45
N VAL A 42 -13.26 9.13 3.15
CA VAL A 42 -14.46 9.84 2.64
C VAL A 42 -15.75 9.24 3.21
N VAL A 43 -15.90 7.92 3.17
CA VAL A 43 -17.09 7.23 3.71
C VAL A 43 -17.18 7.38 5.23
N VAL A 44 -16.06 7.24 5.94
CA VAL A 44 -15.99 7.45 7.39
C VAL A 44 -16.40 8.88 7.75
N THR A 45 -15.88 9.88 7.05
CA THR A 45 -16.25 11.29 7.21
C THR A 45 -17.74 11.53 6.93
N LEU A 46 -18.33 10.91 5.90
CA LEU A 46 -19.75 11.06 5.60
C LEU A 46 -20.65 10.50 6.72
N ILE A 47 -20.32 9.32 7.25
CA ILE A 47 -21.11 8.68 8.31
C ILE A 47 -21.02 9.52 9.59
N ILE A 48 -19.80 9.90 10.00
CA ILE A 48 -19.61 10.67 11.23
C ILE A 48 -20.17 12.09 11.08
N GLY A 49 -19.92 12.74 9.95
CA GLY A 49 -20.43 14.07 9.62
C GLY A 49 -21.96 14.14 9.67
N LYS A 50 -22.67 13.17 9.05
CA LYS A 50 -24.13 13.10 9.10
C LYS A 50 -24.68 12.86 10.51
N LYS A 51 -24.01 12.01 11.30
CA LYS A 51 -24.44 11.72 12.68
C LYS A 51 -24.29 12.95 13.58
N LEU A 52 -23.27 13.77 13.33
CA LEU A 52 -23.03 14.98 14.11
C LEU A 52 -23.91 16.15 13.64
N ASP A 53 -24.14 16.34 12.34
CA ASP A 53 -25.07 17.37 11.81
C ASP A 53 -26.49 17.20 12.39
N ALA A 54 -26.94 15.95 12.54
CA ALA A 54 -28.23 15.63 13.16
C ALA A 54 -28.30 16.04 14.64
N SER A 55 -27.17 16.13 15.34
CA SER A 55 -27.12 16.47 16.77
C SER A 55 -27.06 17.97 17.04
N TYR A 56 -26.56 18.79 16.09
CA TYR A 56 -26.28 20.21 16.34
C TYR A 56 -27.19 21.19 15.58
N GLY A 57 -28.05 20.72 14.66
CA GLY A 57 -29.08 21.54 14.00
C GLY A 57 -28.55 22.79 13.27
N THR A 58 -27.25 22.85 13.01
CA THR A 58 -26.53 24.01 12.51
C THR A 58 -25.88 23.70 11.17
N LYS A 59 -25.83 24.70 10.29
CA LYS A 59 -25.20 24.67 8.96
C LYS A 59 -23.85 23.92 8.98
N PRO A 60 -23.43 23.27 7.87
CA PRO A 60 -22.53 22.11 7.86
C PRO A 60 -21.06 22.45 8.18
N TRP A 61 -20.78 22.98 9.36
CA TRP A 61 -19.45 23.33 9.84
C TRP A 61 -18.66 22.09 10.27
N ILE A 62 -19.36 21.09 10.81
CA ILE A 62 -18.73 19.83 11.20
C ILE A 62 -18.26 19.04 9.98
N PHE A 63 -19.01 19.13 8.88
CA PHE A 63 -18.61 18.54 7.61
C PHE A 63 -17.24 19.06 7.15
N ILE A 64 -16.97 20.36 7.33
CA ILE A 64 -15.68 20.98 7.01
C ILE A 64 -14.58 20.40 7.90
N GLY A 65 -14.81 20.28 9.21
CA GLY A 65 -13.85 19.68 10.14
C GLY A 65 -13.50 18.24 9.78
N PHE A 66 -14.49 17.41 9.49
CA PHE A 66 -14.27 16.01 9.08
C PHE A 66 -13.68 15.88 7.67
N THR A 67 -14.01 16.77 6.75
CA THR A 67 -13.40 16.79 5.41
C THR A 67 -11.91 17.12 5.54
N MET A 68 -11.56 18.09 6.38
CA MET A 68 -10.17 18.45 6.63
C MET A 68 -9.41 17.30 7.31
N LEU A 69 -10.02 16.63 8.28
CA LEU A 69 -9.44 15.45 8.94
C LEU A 69 -9.27 14.27 7.98
N GLY A 70 -10.29 13.96 7.18
CA GLY A 70 -10.25 12.89 6.17
C GLY A 70 -9.23 13.18 5.07
N PHE A 71 -9.10 14.43 4.66
CA PHE A 71 -8.08 14.87 3.70
C PHE A 71 -6.66 14.68 4.25
N LEU A 72 -6.41 15.04 5.52
CA LEU A 72 -5.11 14.84 6.16
C LEU A 72 -4.76 13.34 6.29
N ILE A 73 -5.74 12.50 6.67
CA ILE A 73 -5.55 11.05 6.75
C ILE A 73 -5.25 10.46 5.38
N SER A 74 -5.99 10.87 4.34
CA SER A 74 -5.76 10.42 2.97
C SER A 74 -4.39 10.85 2.47
N ALA A 75 -4.00 12.12 2.68
CA ALA A 75 -2.69 12.63 2.28
C ALA A 75 -1.55 11.86 2.97
N TYR A 76 -1.68 11.60 4.26
CA TYR A 76 -0.70 10.82 5.02
C TYR A 76 -0.62 9.36 4.54
N GLY A 77 -1.76 8.72 4.28
CA GLY A 77 -1.84 7.34 3.78
C GLY A 77 -1.16 7.18 2.42
N ILE A 78 -1.38 8.12 1.50
CA ILE A 78 -0.74 8.14 0.18
C ILE A 78 0.77 8.31 0.31
N VAL A 79 1.24 9.32 1.06
CA VAL A 79 2.67 9.58 1.24
C VAL A 79 3.39 8.39 1.89
N ARG A 80 2.76 7.73 2.87
CA ARG A 80 3.30 6.52 3.49
C ARG A 80 3.39 5.37 2.50
N SER A 81 2.33 5.13 1.73
CA SER A 81 2.29 4.06 0.73
C SER A 81 3.39 4.26 -0.31
N VAL A 82 3.47 5.46 -0.90
CA VAL A 82 4.50 5.82 -1.88
C VAL A 82 5.90 5.62 -1.32
N LYS A 83 6.19 6.10 -0.10
CA LYS A 83 7.50 5.88 0.54
C LYS A 83 7.84 4.41 0.73
N ASN A 84 6.84 3.57 1.03
CA ASN A 84 7.07 2.15 1.21
C ASN A 84 7.42 1.48 -0.13
N TYR A 85 6.67 1.82 -1.18
CA TYR A 85 6.96 1.39 -2.55
C TYR A 85 8.35 1.83 -3.01
N THR A 86 8.77 3.08 -2.74
CA THR A 86 10.10 3.56 -3.13
C THR A 86 11.23 2.82 -2.40
N LYS A 87 11.06 2.53 -1.10
CA LYS A 87 12.05 1.78 -0.32
C LYS A 87 12.22 0.34 -0.79
N GLU A 88 11.13 -0.35 -1.11
CA GLU A 88 11.20 -1.71 -1.64
C GLU A 88 11.98 -1.77 -2.96
N LEU A 89 11.82 -0.75 -3.81
CA LEU A 89 12.58 -0.64 -5.07
C LEU A 89 14.08 -0.39 -4.80
N GLU A 90 14.42 0.52 -3.89
CA GLU A 90 15.82 0.81 -3.54
C GLU A 90 16.54 -0.38 -2.89
N GLU A 91 15.87 -1.13 -2.01
CA GLU A 91 16.45 -2.32 -1.37
C GLU A 91 16.66 -3.46 -2.37
N THR A 92 15.75 -3.61 -3.33
CA THR A 92 15.87 -4.61 -4.41
C THR A 92 17.05 -4.29 -5.34
N GLU A 93 17.26 -3.00 -5.67
CA GLU A 93 18.39 -2.55 -6.50
C GLU A 93 19.73 -2.71 -5.78
N LYS A 94 19.80 -2.36 -4.49
CA LYS A 94 21.04 -2.41 -3.70
C LYS A 94 21.49 -3.85 -3.44
N ASN A 95 20.56 -4.77 -3.18
CA ASN A 95 20.89 -6.21 -3.05
C ASN A 95 21.39 -6.81 -4.37
N LYS A 96 20.85 -6.37 -5.52
CA LYS A 96 21.30 -6.85 -6.82
C LYS A 96 22.74 -6.43 -7.15
N LYS A 97 23.16 -5.22 -6.74
CA LYS A 97 24.51 -4.71 -6.96
C LYS A 97 25.58 -5.37 -6.08
N ASN A 98 25.23 -5.84 -4.90
CA ASN A 98 26.17 -6.44 -3.95
C ASN A 98 26.45 -7.94 -4.23
N ASN A 99 25.69 -8.56 -5.14
CA ASN A 99 25.82 -9.96 -5.55
C ASN A 99 26.41 -10.11 -6.97
N LEU A 100 26.95 -9.03 -7.53
CA LEU A 100 27.70 -8.95 -8.81
C LEU A 100 29.14 -8.53 -8.52
#